data_AF-A0A7V1MYE9-F1
#
_entry.id   AF-A0A7V1MYE9-F1
#
_cell.length_a   1.000
_cell.length_b   1.000
_cell.length_c   1.000
_cell.angle_alpha   90.00
_cell.angle_beta   90.00
_cell.angle_gamma   90.00
#
_symmetry.space_group_name_H-M   'P 1'
#
loop_
_entity.id
_entity.type
_entity.pdbx_description
1 polymer ?
#
loop_
_entity_poly.entity_id
_entity_poly.type
_entity_poly.pdbx_seq_one_letter_code
_entity_poly.pdbx_strand_id
1 'polypeptide(L)'
;MKKLIFLILAVFSGISSFALPPVTFEQLFNELKMEINKVSDEYNSTTYIYFKRLEEINKEIKNPELNSEKVLRLLLEKDDIKEKIHNSGISYNFKLVKLRYKKGIDLIKLLYEKILDLDHHFTALNTYQNIANISNPNSYPEFIKSKDALTENIKNKSSIELPDILKSNIYVSLATTVVSSFLGSGKKKLRKEEMDNISCILDFTALMHSDLNIIYYETEFLKDNNISLNNEINKLFFDYTKVIKYKTNLKECRNNDDWDNIDEHLDLFLKELEKMIKKPSGSPENRKALKYISNLEFSLDKVLNFLNKYSSFVDQGSKYYNKFYKIINNYKNVNKCSSKLPNQYERLKSDIKLSIEKFKTAYDIGELKGTGLRDLIYGVPDAYN
;
A
#
# COMPACT_ATOMS: atom_id res chain seq x y z
N MET A 1 27.41 -4.04 -54.90
CA MET A 1 27.55 -3.97 -53.43
C MET A 1 26.87 -2.77 -52.74
N LYS A 2 26.30 -1.76 -53.44
CA LYS A 2 25.59 -0.64 -52.78
C LYS A 2 24.05 -0.76 -52.67
N LYS A 3 23.43 -1.78 -53.26
CA LYS A 3 21.96 -2.00 -53.21
C LYS A 3 21.49 -3.04 -52.19
N LEU A 4 22.39 -3.79 -51.55
CA LEU A 4 22.02 -4.83 -50.57
C LEU A 4 21.96 -4.31 -49.13
N ILE A 5 22.52 -3.13 -48.85
CA ILE A 5 22.55 -2.54 -47.49
C ILE A 5 21.24 -1.79 -47.17
N PHE A 6 20.48 -1.38 -48.18
CA PHE A 6 19.22 -0.65 -47.97
C PHE A 6 18.02 -1.54 -47.60
N LEU A 7 18.11 -2.86 -47.82
CA LEU A 7 17.02 -3.79 -47.48
C LEU A 7 17.11 -4.33 -46.05
N ILE A 8 18.29 -4.26 -45.41
CA ILE A 8 18.48 -4.74 -44.02
C ILE A 8 18.15 -3.63 -43.00
N LEU A 9 18.13 -2.36 -43.42
CA LEU A 9 17.77 -1.21 -42.57
C LEU A 9 16.26 -0.93 -42.50
N ALA A 10 15.43 -1.62 -43.28
CA ALA A 10 13.96 -1.43 -43.28
C ALA A 10 13.18 -2.47 -42.45
N VAL A 11 13.84 -3.52 -41.93
CA VAL A 11 13.19 -4.58 -41.12
C VAL A 11 13.41 -4.37 -39.60
N PHE A 12 14.22 -3.37 -39.22
CA PHE A 12 14.48 -3.01 -37.82
C PHE A 12 13.83 -1.67 -37.41
N SER A 13 12.71 -1.31 -38.03
CA SER A 13 11.84 -0.25 -37.50
C SER A 13 10.93 -0.85 -36.42
N GLY A 14 11.51 -0.93 -35.23
CA GLY A 14 10.84 -0.90 -33.92
C GLY A 14 9.41 -1.43 -33.85
N ILE A 15 9.29 -2.72 -33.55
CA ILE A 15 8.31 -3.14 -32.55
C ILE A 15 8.85 -2.63 -31.22
N SER A 16 8.67 -1.34 -30.94
CA SER A 16 8.59 -0.91 -29.56
C SER A 16 7.37 -1.63 -29.03
N SER A 17 7.58 -2.67 -28.23
CA SER A 17 6.54 -3.21 -27.37
C SER A 17 5.95 -2.01 -26.64
N PHE A 18 4.78 -1.56 -27.10
CA PHE A 18 3.96 -0.65 -26.33
C PHE A 18 3.59 -1.45 -25.09
N ALA A 19 4.41 -1.31 -24.04
CA ALA A 19 4.01 -1.73 -22.72
C ALA A 19 2.71 -0.98 -22.46
N LEU A 20 1.60 -1.74 -22.43
CA LEU A 20 0.31 -1.20 -22.05
C LEU A 20 0.53 -0.45 -20.72
N PRO A 21 -0.07 0.74 -20.56
CA PRO A 21 0.04 1.46 -19.31
C PRO A 21 -0.35 0.51 -18.17
N PRO A 22 0.37 0.55 -17.02
CA PRO A 22 0.12 -0.36 -15.93
C PRO A 22 -1.36 -0.28 -15.52
N VAL A 23 -1.99 -1.44 -15.37
CA VAL A 23 -3.40 -1.56 -14.97
C VAL A 23 -3.60 -0.80 -13.66
N THR A 24 -4.60 0.07 -13.63
CA THR A 24 -4.95 0.84 -12.42
C THR A 24 -6.00 0.11 -11.58
N PHE A 25 -6.10 0.48 -10.30
CA PHE A 25 -7.16 -0.04 -9.41
C PHE A 25 -8.56 0.25 -9.96
N GLU A 26 -8.77 1.44 -10.52
CA GLU A 26 -10.03 1.84 -11.17
C GLU A 26 -10.37 0.95 -12.38
N GLN A 27 -9.40 0.68 -13.25
CA GLN A 27 -9.59 -0.21 -14.40
C GLN A 27 -9.95 -1.63 -13.95
N LEU A 28 -9.19 -2.19 -13.01
CA LEU A 28 -9.43 -3.52 -12.46
C LEU A 28 -10.85 -3.62 -11.86
N PHE A 29 -11.27 -2.58 -11.14
CA PHE A 29 -12.59 -2.49 -10.53
C PHE A 29 -13.71 -2.45 -11.57
N ASN A 30 -13.57 -1.60 -12.59
CA ASN A 30 -14.57 -1.45 -13.64
C ASN A 30 -14.68 -2.73 -14.49
N GLU A 31 -13.57 -3.38 -14.78
CA GLU A 31 -13.55 -4.69 -15.46
C GLU A 31 -14.29 -5.75 -14.64
N LEU A 32 -13.95 -5.91 -13.36
CA LEU A 32 -14.62 -6.88 -12.48
C LEU A 32 -16.13 -6.63 -12.40
N LYS A 33 -16.53 -5.36 -12.28
CA LYS A 33 -17.95 -4.97 -12.25
C LYS A 33 -18.68 -5.36 -13.54
N MET A 34 -18.08 -5.08 -14.70
CA MET A 34 -18.67 -5.47 -15.99
C MET A 34 -18.78 -6.99 -16.13
N GLU A 35 -17.75 -7.73 -15.75
CA GLU A 35 -17.74 -9.20 -15.82
C GLU A 35 -18.77 -9.83 -14.89
N ILE A 36 -18.91 -9.32 -13.66
CA ILE A 36 -19.93 -9.76 -12.70
C ILE A 36 -21.34 -9.50 -13.24
N ASN A 37 -21.59 -8.31 -13.80
CA ASN A 37 -22.89 -7.97 -14.37
C ASN A 37 -23.25 -8.92 -15.51
N LYS A 38 -22.30 -9.17 -16.43
CA LYS A 38 -22.50 -10.12 -17.52
C LYS A 38 -22.88 -11.51 -17.03
N VAL A 39 -22.15 -12.04 -16.04
CA VAL A 39 -22.44 -13.37 -15.46
C VAL A 39 -23.79 -13.38 -14.75
N SER A 40 -24.18 -12.28 -14.12
CA SER A 40 -25.47 -12.13 -13.43
C SER A 40 -26.63 -12.06 -14.42
N ASP A 41 -26.49 -11.34 -15.52
CA ASP A 41 -27.50 -11.24 -16.58
C ASP A 41 -27.71 -12.60 -17.27
N GLU A 42 -26.62 -13.33 -17.56
CA GLU A 42 -26.68 -14.71 -18.08
C GLU A 42 -27.44 -15.65 -17.12
N TYR A 43 -27.17 -15.56 -15.82
CA TYR A 43 -27.85 -16.37 -14.81
C TYR A 43 -29.33 -16.02 -14.68
N ASN A 44 -29.65 -14.73 -14.55
CA ASN A 44 -31.02 -14.24 -14.38
C ASN A 44 -31.89 -14.61 -15.58
N SER A 45 -31.39 -14.41 -16.80
CA SER A 45 -32.12 -14.78 -18.03
C SER A 45 -32.39 -16.28 -18.12
N THR A 46 -31.40 -17.11 -17.79
CA THR A 46 -31.53 -18.57 -17.84
C THR A 46 -32.50 -19.09 -16.77
N THR A 47 -32.39 -18.58 -15.54
CA THR A 47 -33.19 -19.06 -14.41
C THR A 47 -34.62 -18.51 -14.38
N TYR A 48 -34.86 -17.35 -14.99
CA TYR A 48 -36.21 -16.77 -15.12
C TYR A 48 -37.20 -17.76 -15.75
N ILE A 49 -36.79 -18.49 -16.80
CA ILE A 49 -37.63 -19.49 -17.47
C ILE A 49 -38.01 -20.62 -16.50
N TYR A 50 -37.06 -21.09 -15.69
CA TYR A 50 -37.30 -22.13 -14.70
C TYR A 50 -38.21 -21.67 -13.57
N PHE A 51 -38.00 -20.47 -13.04
CA PHE A 51 -38.87 -19.90 -12.00
C PHE A 51 -40.31 -19.70 -12.50
N LYS A 52 -40.47 -19.17 -13.72
CA LYS A 52 -41.78 -19.01 -14.34
C LYS A 52 -42.51 -20.36 -14.48
N ARG A 53 -41.82 -21.39 -15.00
CA ARG A 53 -42.41 -22.73 -15.12
C ARG A 53 -42.74 -23.34 -13.76
N LEU A 54 -41.90 -23.12 -12.74
CA LEU A 54 -42.16 -23.56 -11.37
C LEU A 54 -43.42 -22.93 -10.79
N GLU A 55 -43.66 -21.64 -11.03
CA GLU A 55 -44.89 -20.95 -10.63
C GLU A 55 -46.13 -21.51 -11.35
N GLU A 56 -46.03 -21.77 -12.65
CA GLU A 56 -47.10 -22.39 -13.44
C GLU A 56 -47.46 -23.77 -12.88
N ILE A 57 -46.47 -24.64 -12.66
CA ILE A 57 -46.69 -25.97 -12.06
C ILE A 57 -47.32 -25.87 -10.67
N ASN A 58 -46.87 -24.92 -9.84
CA ASN A 58 -47.44 -24.71 -8.51
C ASN A 58 -48.92 -24.26 -8.56
N LYS A 59 -49.34 -23.57 -9.63
CA LYS A 59 -50.75 -23.22 -9.86
C LYS A 59 -51.52 -24.43 -10.38
N GLU A 60 -50.97 -25.16 -11.34
CA GLU A 60 -51.59 -26.34 -11.93
C GLU A 60 -51.88 -27.41 -10.86
N ILE A 61 -50.90 -27.78 -10.03
CA ILE A 61 -51.05 -28.83 -8.99
C ILE A 61 -52.18 -28.54 -7.99
N LYS A 62 -52.54 -27.26 -7.79
CA LYS A 62 -53.63 -26.87 -6.86
C LYS A 62 -55.03 -27.06 -7.45
N ASN A 63 -55.16 -27.38 -8.74
CA ASN A 63 -56.47 -27.61 -9.35
C ASN A 63 -57.07 -28.96 -8.88
N PRO A 64 -58.22 -28.96 -8.18
CA PRO A 64 -58.85 -30.16 -7.65
C PRO A 64 -59.37 -31.12 -8.73
N GLU A 65 -59.49 -30.68 -9.98
CA GLU A 65 -59.96 -31.48 -11.12
C GLU A 65 -58.85 -32.34 -11.77
N LEU A 66 -57.60 -32.23 -11.31
CA LEU A 66 -56.49 -33.02 -11.83
C LEU A 66 -56.55 -34.47 -11.35
N ASN A 67 -56.38 -35.40 -12.30
CA ASN A 67 -56.21 -36.80 -11.98
C ASN A 67 -54.82 -37.09 -11.37
N SER A 68 -54.71 -38.18 -10.62
CA SER A 68 -53.50 -38.55 -9.87
C SER A 68 -52.27 -38.73 -10.76
N GLU A 69 -52.44 -39.22 -11.99
CA GLU A 69 -51.33 -39.41 -12.93
C GLU A 69 -50.72 -38.08 -13.38
N LYS A 70 -51.56 -37.09 -13.73
CA LYS A 70 -51.09 -35.74 -14.09
C LYS A 70 -50.43 -35.04 -12.90
N VAL A 71 -50.97 -35.19 -11.69
CA VAL A 71 -50.34 -34.66 -10.47
C VAL A 71 -48.94 -35.25 -10.27
N LEU A 72 -48.77 -36.57 -10.43
CA LEU A 72 -47.47 -37.21 -10.29
C LEU A 72 -46.46 -36.68 -11.33
N ARG A 73 -46.86 -36.53 -12.60
CA ARG A 73 -46.00 -35.97 -13.65
C ARG A 73 -45.56 -34.54 -13.34
N LEU A 74 -46.49 -33.70 -12.88
CA LEU A 74 -46.20 -32.31 -12.48
C LEU A 74 -45.25 -32.24 -11.27
N LEU A 75 -45.38 -33.17 -10.31
CA LEU A 75 -44.45 -33.26 -9.17
C LEU A 75 -43.03 -33.67 -9.60
N LEU A 76 -42.91 -34.62 -10.53
CA LEU A 76 -41.61 -35.02 -11.08
C LEU A 76 -40.96 -33.87 -11.88
N GLU A 77 -41.74 -33.16 -12.70
CA GLU A 77 -41.26 -31.97 -13.43
C GLU A 77 -40.84 -30.85 -12.46
N LYS A 78 -41.61 -30.63 -11.39
CA LYS A 78 -41.28 -29.66 -10.34
C LYS A 78 -39.94 -29.96 -9.69
N ASP A 79 -39.67 -31.23 -9.36
CA ASP A 79 -38.41 -31.63 -8.74
C ASP A 79 -37.23 -31.48 -9.71
N ASP A 80 -37.39 -31.84 -10.99
CA ASP A 80 -36.38 -31.61 -12.04
C ASP A 80 -36.08 -30.11 -12.22
N ILE A 81 -37.10 -29.25 -12.24
CA ILE A 81 -36.91 -27.79 -12.36
C ILE A 81 -36.19 -27.23 -11.13
N LYS A 82 -36.52 -27.68 -9.93
CA LYS A 82 -35.80 -27.27 -8.71
C LYS A 82 -34.34 -27.67 -8.77
N GLU A 83 -34.04 -28.88 -9.25
CA GLU A 83 -32.66 -29.34 -9.44
C GLU A 83 -31.92 -28.47 -10.46
N LYS A 84 -32.56 -28.13 -11.58
CA LYS A 84 -31.99 -27.21 -12.60
C LYS A 84 -31.71 -25.82 -12.04
N ILE A 85 -32.60 -25.25 -11.24
CA ILE A 85 -32.39 -23.97 -10.56
C ILE A 85 -31.20 -24.07 -9.60
N HIS A 86 -31.17 -25.11 -8.76
CA HIS A 86 -30.08 -25.33 -7.81
C HIS A 86 -28.72 -25.46 -8.50
N ASN A 87 -28.63 -26.30 -9.53
CA ASN A 87 -27.40 -26.51 -10.31
C ASN A 87 -26.97 -25.23 -11.04
N SER A 88 -27.93 -24.45 -11.55
CA SER A 88 -27.66 -23.14 -12.15
C SER A 88 -27.07 -22.17 -11.11
N GLY A 89 -27.58 -22.17 -9.88
CA GLY A 89 -27.08 -21.36 -8.77
C GLY A 89 -25.63 -21.73 -8.39
N ILE A 90 -25.32 -23.03 -8.30
CA ILE A 90 -23.94 -23.49 -8.06
C ILE A 90 -23.01 -23.04 -9.20
N SER A 91 -23.44 -23.18 -10.46
CA SER A 91 -22.65 -22.76 -11.62
C SER A 91 -22.41 -21.24 -11.63
N TYR A 92 -23.43 -20.45 -11.28
CA TYR A 92 -23.32 -19.01 -11.13
C TYR A 92 -22.31 -18.63 -10.04
N ASN A 93 -22.44 -19.20 -8.83
CA ASN A 93 -21.49 -18.90 -7.75
C ASN A 93 -20.06 -19.28 -8.13
N PHE A 94 -19.86 -20.44 -8.76
CA PHE A 94 -18.54 -20.84 -9.25
C PHE A 94 -17.94 -19.83 -10.24
N LYS A 95 -18.75 -19.33 -11.20
CA LYS A 95 -18.29 -18.29 -12.14
C LYS A 95 -17.89 -17.02 -11.40
N LEU A 96 -18.67 -16.57 -10.41
CA LEU A 96 -18.32 -15.38 -9.62
C LEU A 96 -17.03 -15.55 -8.84
N VAL A 97 -16.89 -16.65 -8.10
CA VAL A 97 -15.70 -16.96 -7.29
C VAL A 97 -14.46 -17.07 -8.18
N LYS A 98 -14.60 -17.67 -9.37
CA LYS A 98 -13.52 -17.70 -10.37
C LYS A 98 -13.06 -16.28 -10.75
N LEU A 99 -13.99 -15.40 -11.12
CA LEU A 99 -13.67 -14.03 -11.53
C LEU A 99 -13.00 -13.25 -10.38
N ARG A 100 -13.61 -13.30 -9.20
CA ARG A 100 -13.11 -12.63 -8.00
C ARG A 100 -11.73 -13.15 -7.58
N TYR A 101 -11.52 -14.46 -7.62
CA TYR A 101 -10.25 -15.05 -7.25
C TYR A 101 -9.13 -14.60 -8.19
N LYS A 102 -9.39 -14.58 -9.51
CA LYS A 102 -8.44 -14.07 -10.49
C LYS A 102 -8.10 -12.59 -10.24
N LYS A 103 -9.13 -11.74 -10.09
CA LYS A 103 -8.94 -10.31 -9.81
C LYS A 103 -8.29 -10.05 -8.45
N GLY A 104 -8.43 -10.97 -7.48
CA GLY A 104 -7.69 -10.92 -6.22
C GLY A 104 -6.18 -11.08 -6.39
N ILE A 105 -5.72 -11.90 -7.36
CA ILE A 105 -4.29 -12.01 -7.70
C ILE A 105 -3.78 -10.69 -8.28
N ASP A 106 -4.52 -10.13 -9.24
CA ASP A 106 -4.20 -8.84 -9.85
C ASP A 106 -4.13 -7.73 -8.79
N LEU A 107 -5.06 -7.74 -7.84
CA LEU A 107 -5.08 -6.79 -6.73
C LEU A 107 -3.85 -6.93 -5.82
N ILE A 108 -3.45 -8.16 -5.46
CA ILE A 108 -2.23 -8.40 -4.69
C ILE A 108 -1.01 -7.88 -5.45
N LYS A 109 -0.93 -8.11 -6.77
CA LYS A 109 0.15 -7.61 -7.63
C LYS A 109 0.23 -6.08 -7.58
N LEU A 110 -0.90 -5.38 -7.75
CA LEU A 110 -0.92 -3.91 -7.69
C LEU A 110 -0.53 -3.35 -6.32
N LEU A 111 -1.03 -3.95 -5.24
CA LEU A 111 -0.65 -3.56 -3.88
C LEU A 111 0.84 -3.76 -3.63
N TYR A 112 1.42 -4.81 -4.19
CA TYR A 112 2.84 -5.08 -4.03
C TYR A 112 3.70 -4.01 -4.67
N GLU A 113 3.38 -3.57 -5.89
CA GLU A 113 4.08 -2.45 -6.53
C GLU A 113 3.97 -1.18 -5.70
N LYS A 114 2.79 -0.88 -5.12
CA LYS A 114 2.62 0.28 -4.24
C LYS A 114 3.47 0.21 -2.97
N ILE A 115 3.64 -0.98 -2.40
CA ILE A 115 4.51 -1.19 -1.22
C ILE A 115 5.98 -1.04 -1.60
N LEU A 116 6.38 -1.48 -2.80
CA LEU A 116 7.74 -1.26 -3.32
C LEU A 116 8.00 0.24 -3.56
N ASP A 117 7.03 0.98 -4.12
CA ASP A 117 7.13 2.43 -4.27
C ASP A 117 7.29 3.15 -2.92
N LEU A 118 6.61 2.66 -1.87
CA LEU A 118 6.78 3.15 -0.50
C LEU A 118 8.18 2.80 0.04
N ASP A 119 8.70 1.61 -0.21
CA ASP A 119 10.04 1.21 0.19
C ASP A 119 11.12 2.09 -0.45
N HIS A 120 10.97 2.36 -1.75
CA HIS A 120 11.80 3.33 -2.47
C HIS A 120 11.66 4.74 -1.91
N HIS A 121 10.45 5.17 -1.56
CA HIS A 121 10.23 6.46 -0.91
C HIS A 121 11.02 6.56 0.41
N PHE A 122 10.90 5.58 1.30
CA PHE A 122 11.61 5.60 2.57
C PHE A 122 13.13 5.48 2.41
N THR A 123 13.62 4.75 1.40
CA THR A 123 15.05 4.64 1.10
C THR A 123 15.63 5.93 0.51
N ALA A 124 14.85 6.65 -0.29
CA ALA A 124 15.27 7.92 -0.90
C ALA A 124 15.29 9.10 0.08
N LEU A 125 14.61 8.98 1.23
CA LEU A 125 14.67 9.99 2.27
C LEU A 125 16.06 10.00 2.91
N ASN A 126 16.83 11.04 2.64
CA ASN A 126 18.15 11.29 3.25
C ASN A 126 18.06 11.73 4.72
N THR A 127 17.05 11.28 5.47
CA THR A 127 16.64 11.85 6.75
C THR A 127 17.70 11.71 7.85
N TYR A 128 18.43 10.58 7.92
CA TYR A 128 19.35 10.28 9.02
C TYR A 128 20.53 11.27 9.08
N GLN A 129 21.32 11.34 8.01
CA GLN A 129 22.50 12.22 7.97
C GLN A 129 22.09 13.70 7.96
N ASN A 130 20.96 14.03 7.35
CA ASN A 130 20.52 15.42 7.28
C ASN A 130 20.00 15.92 8.62
N ILE A 131 19.15 15.17 9.34
CA ILE A 131 18.58 15.62 10.63
C ILE A 131 19.66 15.80 11.70
N ALA A 132 20.58 14.83 11.82
CA ALA A 132 21.66 14.91 12.79
C ALA A 132 22.57 16.13 12.51
N ASN A 133 22.84 16.43 11.24
CA ASN A 133 23.66 17.58 10.86
C ASN A 133 22.92 18.92 11.01
N ILE A 134 21.63 18.98 10.66
CA ILE A 134 20.83 20.21 10.79
C ILE A 134 20.74 20.62 12.26
N SER A 135 20.49 19.66 13.16
CA SER A 135 20.27 19.94 14.58
C SER A 135 21.55 20.13 15.40
N ASN A 136 22.74 19.85 14.84
CA ASN A 136 24.00 19.92 15.56
C ASN A 136 24.73 21.25 15.29
N PRO A 137 24.95 22.11 16.30
CA PRO A 137 25.66 23.38 16.12
C PRO A 137 27.12 23.17 15.67
N ASN A 138 27.73 22.03 15.99
CA ASN A 138 29.07 21.68 15.51
C ASN A 138 29.11 21.34 14.01
N SER A 139 27.97 21.28 13.31
CA SER A 139 27.92 21.15 11.85
C SER A 139 28.05 22.50 11.13
N TYR A 140 28.12 23.61 11.88
CA TYR A 140 28.18 24.97 11.33
C TYR A 140 29.59 25.56 11.54
N PRO A 141 30.34 25.86 10.45
CA PRO A 141 31.70 26.41 10.57
C PRO A 141 31.77 27.74 11.33
N GLU A 142 30.75 28.59 11.18
CA GLU A 142 30.67 29.87 11.90
C GLU A 142 30.51 29.67 13.42
N PHE A 143 29.77 28.64 13.81
CA PHE A 143 29.62 28.27 15.22
C PHE A 143 30.92 27.74 15.80
N ILE A 144 31.63 26.83 15.10
CA ILE A 144 32.92 26.30 15.56
C ILE A 144 33.91 27.45 15.76
N LYS A 145 34.06 28.34 14.77
CA LYS A 145 34.99 29.49 14.85
C LYS A 145 34.69 30.38 16.06
N SER A 146 33.42 30.70 16.28
CA SER A 146 33.02 31.57 17.39
C SER A 146 33.15 30.86 18.74
N LYS A 147 32.84 29.56 18.81
CA LYS A 147 33.04 28.72 20.00
C LYS A 147 34.52 28.69 20.39
N ASP A 148 35.41 28.47 19.43
CA ASP A 148 36.85 28.38 19.70
C ASP A 148 37.40 29.72 20.20
N ALA A 149 37.02 30.84 19.55
CA ALA A 149 37.38 32.19 19.99
C ALA A 149 36.87 32.51 21.41
N LEU A 150 35.62 32.13 21.73
CA LEU A 150 35.04 32.32 23.05
C LEU A 150 35.71 31.44 24.12
N THR A 151 36.09 30.21 23.75
CA THR A 151 36.72 29.24 24.67
C THR A 151 38.18 29.59 24.97
N GLU A 152 38.92 30.08 23.98
CA GLU A 152 40.30 30.59 24.17
C GLU A 152 40.33 31.77 25.16
N ASN A 153 39.31 32.62 25.14
CA ASN A 153 39.13 33.72 26.10
C ASN A 153 38.87 33.25 27.55
N ILE A 154 38.46 32.00 27.78
CA ILE A 154 38.31 31.39 29.12
C ILE A 154 39.57 30.68 29.58
N LYS A 155 40.32 30.02 28.67
CA LYS A 155 41.55 29.29 29.01
C LYS A 155 42.58 30.15 29.75
N ASN A 156 42.59 31.46 29.49
CA ASN A 156 43.43 32.44 30.19
C ASN A 156 43.05 32.68 31.67
N LYS A 157 41.92 32.14 32.17
CA LYS A 157 41.45 32.30 33.56
C LYS A 157 41.05 31.00 34.28
N SER A 158 40.79 29.90 33.59
CA SER A 158 40.45 28.61 34.23
C SER A 158 41.04 27.42 33.49
N SER A 159 41.58 26.46 34.23
CA SER A 159 42.24 25.23 33.77
C SER A 159 41.28 24.08 33.40
N ILE A 160 39.99 24.36 33.18
CA ILE A 160 39.00 23.32 32.90
C ILE A 160 39.03 23.00 31.39
N GLU A 161 39.72 21.93 31.02
CA GLU A 161 39.63 21.36 29.68
C GLU A 161 38.52 20.31 29.62
N LEU A 162 37.50 20.56 28.79
CA LEU A 162 36.49 19.56 28.51
C LEU A 162 37.09 18.41 27.68
N PRO A 163 36.82 17.15 28.04
CA PRO A 163 37.10 16.01 27.18
C PRO A 163 36.44 16.16 25.81
N ASP A 164 37.07 15.66 24.76
CA ASP A 164 36.59 15.85 23.37
C ASP A 164 35.21 15.21 23.13
N ILE A 165 34.88 14.14 23.87
CA ILE A 165 33.55 13.51 23.85
C ILE A 165 32.45 14.48 24.33
N LEU A 166 32.76 15.34 25.30
CA LEU A 166 31.80 16.34 25.80
C LEU A 166 31.74 17.55 24.87
N LYS A 167 32.83 17.91 24.19
CA LYS A 167 32.84 19.02 23.21
C LYS A 167 31.97 18.76 21.98
N SER A 168 31.79 17.49 21.60
CA SER A 168 30.95 17.10 20.47
C SER A 168 29.47 16.98 20.82
N ASN A 169 29.12 16.89 22.11
CA ASN A 169 27.73 16.87 22.57
C ASN A 169 27.06 18.24 22.35
N ILE A 170 25.84 18.22 21.79
CA ILE A 170 25.09 19.42 21.41
C ILE A 170 24.81 20.31 22.64
N TYR A 171 24.28 19.75 23.71
CA TYR A 171 23.93 20.52 24.92
C TYR A 171 25.15 21.10 25.61
N VAL A 172 26.24 20.33 25.69
CA VAL A 172 27.51 20.82 26.27
C VAL A 172 28.12 21.90 25.39
N SER A 173 28.11 21.73 24.06
CA SER A 173 28.64 22.72 23.12
C SER A 173 27.86 24.04 23.19
N LEU A 174 26.52 23.98 23.28
CA LEU A 174 25.67 25.15 23.49
C LEU A 174 25.94 25.81 24.85
N ALA A 175 25.94 25.03 25.94
CA ALA A 175 26.14 25.55 27.30
C ALA A 175 27.52 26.19 27.46
N THR A 176 28.57 25.57 26.94
CA THR A 176 29.94 26.09 27.01
C THR A 176 30.09 27.37 26.20
N THR A 177 29.47 27.45 25.03
CA THR A 177 29.49 28.66 24.22
C THR A 177 28.81 29.83 24.96
N VAL A 178 27.63 29.59 25.56
CA VAL A 178 26.92 30.59 26.37
C VAL A 178 27.76 31.04 27.56
N VAL A 179 28.25 30.09 28.38
CA VAL A 179 29.08 30.40 29.56
C VAL A 179 30.35 31.15 29.18
N SER A 180 31.00 30.77 28.07
CA SER A 180 32.19 31.43 27.55
C SER A 180 31.98 32.89 27.19
N SER A 181 30.82 33.26 26.64
CA SER A 181 30.52 34.68 26.38
C SER A 181 30.36 35.51 27.65
N PHE A 182 29.80 34.94 28.72
CA PHE A 182 29.57 35.66 29.96
C PHE A 182 30.84 35.79 30.79
N LEU A 183 31.60 34.70 30.96
CA LEU A 183 32.74 34.63 31.86
C LEU A 183 34.11 34.93 31.21
N GLY A 184 34.16 35.05 29.88
CA GLY A 184 35.40 35.28 29.13
C GLY A 184 36.18 36.54 29.52
N SER A 185 37.51 36.49 29.38
CA SER A 185 38.42 37.58 29.76
C SER A 185 38.54 38.71 28.71
N GLY A 186 38.00 38.53 27.50
CA GLY A 186 38.08 39.49 26.39
C GLY A 186 37.17 40.73 26.51
N LYS A 187 37.40 41.72 25.62
CA LYS A 187 36.61 42.97 25.56
C LYS A 187 35.12 42.65 25.37
N LYS A 188 34.27 43.23 26.22
CA LYS A 188 32.81 42.99 26.23
C LYS A 188 32.13 43.24 24.88
N LYS A 189 32.61 44.22 24.11
CA LYS A 189 32.09 44.54 22.77
C LYS A 189 32.35 43.41 21.75
N LEU A 190 33.58 42.88 21.71
CA LEU A 190 33.96 41.79 20.80
C LEU A 190 33.20 40.49 21.11
N ARG A 191 33.06 40.15 22.40
CA ARG A 191 32.26 38.98 22.82
C ARG A 191 30.79 39.09 22.43
N LYS A 192 30.23 40.31 22.46
CA LYS A 192 28.86 40.55 22.04
C LYS A 192 28.70 40.38 20.52
N GLU A 193 29.64 40.89 19.74
CA GLU A 193 29.68 40.70 18.29
C GLU A 193 29.82 39.22 17.91
N GLU A 194 30.69 38.45 18.59
CA GLU A 194 30.83 37.00 18.40
C GLU A 194 29.54 36.25 18.73
N MET A 195 28.86 36.62 19.81
CA MET A 195 27.58 36.03 20.20
C MET A 195 26.45 36.36 19.24
N ASP A 196 26.37 37.62 18.80
CA ASP A 196 25.34 38.06 17.85
C ASP A 196 25.48 37.29 16.53
N ASN A 197 26.72 36.99 16.09
CA ASN A 197 27.01 36.23 14.87
C ASN A 197 26.50 34.77 14.90
N ILE A 198 26.43 34.14 16.07
CA ILE A 198 25.99 32.74 16.22
C ILE A 198 24.62 32.59 16.88
N SER A 199 24.01 33.69 17.31
CA SER A 199 22.72 33.72 18.02
C SER A 199 21.63 32.92 17.32
N CYS A 200 21.53 33.05 15.99
CA CYS A 200 20.58 32.31 15.18
C CYS A 200 20.86 30.80 15.12
N ILE A 201 22.13 30.40 15.05
CA ILE A 201 22.52 28.97 15.05
C ILE A 201 22.24 28.36 16.42
N LEU A 202 22.55 29.08 17.49
CA LEU A 202 22.26 28.68 18.88
C LEU A 202 20.76 28.49 19.09
N ASP A 203 19.95 29.48 18.73
CA ASP A 203 18.49 29.44 18.86
C ASP A 203 17.88 28.30 18.04
N PHE A 204 18.27 28.19 16.76
CA PHE A 204 17.78 27.14 15.88
C PHE A 204 18.11 25.75 16.41
N THR A 205 19.39 25.47 16.72
CA THR A 205 19.81 24.14 17.16
C THR A 205 19.25 23.78 18.53
N ALA A 206 19.16 24.73 19.47
CA ALA A 206 18.56 24.49 20.77
C ALA A 206 17.06 24.14 20.68
N LEU A 207 16.30 24.85 19.85
CA LEU A 207 14.86 24.64 19.71
C LEU A 207 14.53 23.43 18.82
N MET A 208 15.24 23.28 17.71
CA MET A 208 14.89 22.28 16.70
C MET A 208 15.53 20.91 16.96
N HIS A 209 16.48 20.76 17.88
CA HIS A 209 17.13 19.46 18.08
C HIS A 209 16.14 18.36 18.53
N SER A 210 15.32 18.63 19.53
CA SER A 210 14.29 17.68 19.97
C SER A 210 13.25 17.42 18.88
N ASP A 211 12.80 18.48 18.23
CA ASP A 211 11.76 18.44 17.19
C ASP A 211 12.20 17.63 15.95
N LEU A 212 13.43 17.84 15.49
CA LEU A 212 13.99 17.08 14.36
C LEU A 212 14.25 15.62 14.74
N ASN A 213 14.64 15.34 15.99
CA ASN A 213 14.75 13.95 16.48
C ASN A 213 13.39 13.23 16.48
N ILE A 214 12.30 13.93 16.81
CA ILE A 214 10.94 13.34 16.71
C ILE A 214 10.64 12.94 15.28
N ILE A 215 10.88 13.82 14.31
CA ILE A 215 10.69 13.51 12.88
C ILE A 215 11.53 12.30 12.47
N TYR A 216 12.77 12.24 12.94
CA TYR A 216 13.67 11.12 12.67
C TYR A 216 13.11 9.78 13.17
N TYR A 217 12.84 9.65 14.47
CA TYR A 217 12.38 8.38 15.05
C TYR A 217 11.02 7.94 14.51
N GLU A 218 10.12 8.88 14.25
CA GLU A 218 8.81 8.56 13.68
C GLU A 218 8.90 8.18 12.20
N THR A 219 9.88 8.70 11.46
CA THR A 219 10.15 8.25 10.09
C THR A 219 10.70 6.81 10.08
N GLU A 220 11.61 6.47 11.01
CA GLU A 220 12.10 5.09 11.14
C GLU A 220 10.96 4.14 11.55
N PHE A 221 10.08 4.56 12.45
CA PHE A 221 8.88 3.78 12.80
C PHE A 221 7.98 3.50 11.58
N LEU A 222 7.77 4.49 10.71
CA LEU A 222 7.01 4.29 9.47
C LEU A 222 7.72 3.31 8.50
N LYS A 223 9.04 3.40 8.41
CA LYS A 223 9.85 2.51 7.58
C LYS A 223 9.78 1.06 8.08
N ASP A 224 9.89 0.84 9.38
CA ASP A 224 9.75 -0.50 9.99
C ASP A 224 8.35 -1.08 9.75
N ASN A 225 7.31 -0.25 9.86
CA ASN A 225 5.95 -0.65 9.53
C ASN A 225 5.78 -0.97 8.04
N ASN A 226 6.45 -0.26 7.12
CA ASN A 226 6.46 -0.61 5.70
C ASN A 226 7.13 -1.96 5.44
N ILE A 227 8.24 -2.26 6.12
CA ILE A 227 8.90 -3.57 6.06
C ILE A 227 7.96 -4.66 6.56
N SER A 228 7.24 -4.42 7.65
CA SER A 228 6.22 -5.35 8.17
C SER A 228 5.11 -5.58 7.14
N LEU A 229 4.57 -4.51 6.55
CA LEU A 229 3.54 -4.58 5.51
C LEU A 229 4.00 -5.38 4.28
N ASN A 230 5.27 -5.21 3.88
CA ASN A 230 5.90 -5.97 2.81
C ASN A 230 6.00 -7.48 3.15
N ASN A 231 6.37 -7.83 4.37
CA ASN A 231 6.38 -9.23 4.81
C ASN A 231 4.96 -9.83 4.84
N GLU A 232 3.98 -9.05 5.28
CA GLU A 232 2.59 -9.48 5.34
C GLU A 232 2.00 -9.74 3.94
N ILE A 233 2.28 -8.90 2.93
CA ILE A 233 1.77 -9.14 1.57
C ILE A 233 2.42 -10.38 0.92
N ASN A 234 3.70 -10.63 1.19
CA ASN A 234 4.36 -11.86 0.73
C ASN A 234 3.70 -13.11 1.34
N LYS A 235 3.36 -13.05 2.63
CA LYS A 235 2.63 -14.13 3.30
C LYS A 235 1.21 -14.28 2.78
N LEU A 236 0.49 -13.16 2.56
CA LEU A 236 -0.84 -13.16 1.97
C LEU A 236 -0.83 -13.87 0.64
N PHE A 237 0.07 -13.48 -0.27
CA PHE A 237 0.18 -14.09 -1.59
C PHE A 237 0.41 -15.60 -1.49
N PHE A 238 1.39 -16.03 -0.70
CA PHE A 238 1.67 -17.46 -0.52
C PHE A 238 0.44 -18.23 -0.02
N ASP A 239 -0.25 -17.71 1.00
CA ASP A 239 -1.46 -18.32 1.54
C ASP A 239 -2.59 -18.35 0.51
N TYR A 240 -2.71 -17.30 -0.29
CA TYR A 240 -3.73 -17.12 -1.31
C TYR A 240 -3.54 -18.13 -2.44
N THR A 241 -2.32 -18.25 -2.99
CA THR A 241 -1.98 -19.10 -4.13
C THR A 241 -1.81 -20.58 -3.75
N LYS A 242 -1.66 -20.89 -2.46
CA LYS A 242 -1.60 -22.28 -1.97
C LYS A 242 -2.82 -23.10 -2.38
N VAL A 243 -4.00 -22.47 -2.49
CA VAL A 243 -5.25 -23.16 -2.88
C VAL A 243 -5.16 -23.75 -4.29
N ILE A 244 -4.47 -23.05 -5.21
CA ILE A 244 -4.20 -23.49 -6.58
C ILE A 244 -2.87 -24.26 -6.70
N LYS A 245 -2.27 -24.65 -5.57
CA LYS A 245 -0.99 -25.40 -5.48
C LYS A 245 0.24 -24.65 -5.99
N TYR A 246 0.18 -23.35 -6.18
CA TYR A 246 1.33 -22.52 -6.50
C TYR A 246 2.09 -22.14 -5.21
N LYS A 247 3.40 -22.41 -5.18
CA LYS A 247 4.22 -22.39 -3.95
C LYS A 247 5.28 -21.29 -3.90
N THR A 248 5.57 -20.66 -5.02
CA THR A 248 6.58 -19.60 -5.09
C THR A 248 6.09 -18.39 -4.30
N ASN A 249 7.00 -17.68 -3.64
CA ASN A 249 6.66 -16.44 -2.92
C ASN A 249 6.49 -15.26 -3.90
N LEU A 250 5.85 -14.19 -3.45
CA LEU A 250 5.50 -13.04 -4.29
C LEU A 250 6.74 -12.34 -4.88
N LYS A 251 7.78 -12.14 -4.06
CA LYS A 251 9.02 -11.50 -4.50
C LYS A 251 9.69 -12.28 -5.63
N GLU A 252 9.80 -13.60 -5.48
CA GLU A 252 10.41 -14.47 -6.48
C GLU A 252 9.55 -14.58 -7.74
N CYS A 253 8.23 -14.70 -7.58
CA CYS A 253 7.27 -14.67 -8.69
C CYS A 253 7.45 -13.39 -9.53
N ARG A 254 7.44 -12.22 -8.88
CA ARG A 254 7.64 -10.93 -9.55
C ARG A 254 9.00 -10.84 -10.25
N ASN A 255 10.08 -11.26 -9.57
CA ASN A 255 11.43 -11.14 -10.11
C ASN A 255 11.67 -12.02 -11.34
N ASN A 256 11.01 -13.18 -11.40
CA ASN A 256 11.13 -14.13 -12.51
C ASN A 256 10.01 -13.97 -13.55
N ASP A 257 9.13 -12.97 -13.39
CA ASP A 257 7.93 -12.75 -14.21
C ASP A 257 7.04 -14.01 -14.33
N ASP A 258 6.92 -14.77 -13.23
CA ASP A 258 6.26 -16.08 -13.18
C ASP A 258 4.71 -15.98 -13.08
N TRP A 259 4.12 -14.90 -13.59
CA TRP A 259 2.67 -14.65 -13.52
C TRP A 259 1.89 -15.61 -14.42
N ASP A 260 2.42 -15.94 -15.60
CA ASP A 260 1.77 -16.88 -16.54
C ASP A 260 1.61 -18.28 -15.92
N ASN A 261 2.56 -18.69 -15.09
CA ASN A 261 2.53 -19.97 -14.39
C ASN A 261 1.43 -20.00 -13.31
N ILE A 262 1.14 -18.87 -12.67
CA ILE A 262 -0.01 -18.75 -11.76
C ILE A 262 -1.30 -18.93 -12.54
N ASP A 263 -1.42 -18.27 -13.69
CA ASP A 263 -2.59 -18.41 -14.57
C ASP A 263 -2.77 -19.86 -15.03
N GLU A 264 -1.69 -20.57 -15.37
CA GLU A 264 -1.74 -22.00 -15.70
C GLU A 264 -2.24 -22.84 -14.53
N HIS A 265 -1.69 -22.66 -13.33
CA HIS A 265 -2.12 -23.37 -12.11
C HIS A 265 -3.59 -23.10 -11.79
N LEU A 266 -4.02 -21.84 -11.92
CA LEU A 266 -5.39 -21.41 -11.71
C LEU A 266 -6.32 -22.07 -12.73
N ASP A 267 -5.99 -22.03 -14.02
CA ASP A 267 -6.80 -22.61 -15.08
C ASP A 267 -6.93 -24.13 -14.94
N LEU A 268 -5.85 -24.82 -14.59
CA LEU A 268 -5.87 -26.26 -14.31
C LEU A 268 -6.79 -26.57 -13.12
N PHE A 269 -6.63 -25.84 -12.02
CA PHE A 269 -7.46 -26.01 -10.83
C PHE A 269 -8.95 -25.75 -11.12
N LEU A 270 -9.26 -24.67 -11.85
CA LEU A 270 -10.64 -24.31 -12.19
C LEU A 270 -11.27 -25.33 -13.15
N LYS A 271 -10.52 -25.87 -14.12
CA LYS A 271 -10.99 -26.94 -15.02
C LYS A 271 -11.29 -28.22 -14.25
N GLU A 272 -10.47 -28.60 -13.29
CA GLU A 272 -10.75 -29.74 -12.40
C GLU A 272 -12.02 -29.49 -11.58
N LEU A 273 -12.15 -28.29 -11.02
CA LEU A 273 -13.30 -27.93 -10.18
C LEU A 273 -14.61 -27.89 -10.97
N GLU A 274 -14.60 -27.36 -12.20
CA GLU A 274 -15.75 -27.36 -13.10
C GLU A 274 -16.22 -28.79 -13.44
N LYS A 275 -15.27 -29.72 -13.67
CA LYS A 275 -15.60 -31.14 -13.89
C LYS A 275 -16.26 -31.78 -12.67
N MET A 276 -15.84 -31.40 -11.46
CA MET A 276 -16.42 -31.91 -10.21
C MET A 276 -17.82 -31.33 -9.96
N ILE A 277 -18.06 -30.06 -10.29
CA ILE A 277 -19.38 -29.42 -10.17
C ILE A 277 -20.43 -30.11 -11.06
N LYS A 278 -20.04 -30.51 -12.28
CA LYS A 278 -20.94 -31.19 -13.24
C LYS A 278 -21.33 -32.62 -12.83
N LYS A 279 -20.78 -33.15 -11.72
CA LYS A 279 -21.19 -34.45 -11.18
C LYS A 279 -22.55 -34.33 -10.46
N PRO A 280 -23.31 -35.43 -10.33
CA PRO A 280 -24.62 -35.41 -9.69
C PRO A 280 -24.59 -34.73 -8.32
N SER A 281 -25.62 -33.93 -8.02
CA SER A 281 -25.70 -33.21 -6.76
C SER A 281 -25.61 -34.19 -5.57
N GLY A 282 -24.82 -33.83 -4.56
CA GLY A 282 -24.57 -34.68 -3.38
C GLY A 282 -23.49 -35.76 -3.55
N SER A 283 -22.94 -35.97 -4.75
CA SER A 283 -21.81 -36.90 -4.93
C SER A 283 -20.59 -36.50 -4.08
N PRO A 284 -19.70 -37.45 -3.72
CA PRO A 284 -18.46 -37.12 -3.00
C PRO A 284 -17.62 -36.04 -3.70
N GLU A 285 -17.55 -36.08 -5.04
CA GLU A 285 -16.83 -35.11 -5.87
C GLU A 285 -17.50 -33.74 -5.84
N ASN A 286 -18.83 -33.68 -6.00
CA ASN A 286 -19.58 -32.43 -5.94
C ASN A 286 -19.42 -31.76 -4.56
N ARG A 287 -19.54 -32.53 -3.47
CA ARG A 287 -19.30 -32.02 -2.10
C ARG A 287 -17.87 -31.53 -1.90
N LYS A 288 -16.88 -32.18 -2.52
CA LYS A 288 -15.49 -31.74 -2.49
C LYS A 288 -15.29 -30.43 -3.27
N ALA A 289 -15.96 -30.27 -4.41
CA ALA A 289 -15.95 -29.03 -5.18
C ALA A 289 -16.49 -27.84 -4.38
N LEU A 290 -17.62 -28.02 -3.68
CA LEU A 290 -18.19 -26.97 -2.83
C LEU A 290 -17.23 -26.52 -1.72
N LYS A 291 -16.48 -27.47 -1.12
CA LYS A 291 -15.42 -27.13 -0.15
C LYS A 291 -14.30 -26.31 -0.78
N TYR A 292 -13.90 -26.64 -2.01
CA TYR A 292 -12.87 -25.87 -2.71
C TYR A 292 -13.35 -24.46 -3.09
N ILE A 293 -14.61 -24.29 -3.49
CA ILE A 293 -15.21 -22.97 -3.72
C ILE A 293 -15.16 -22.14 -2.44
N SER A 294 -15.58 -22.71 -1.31
CA SER A 294 -15.50 -22.04 -0.01
C SER A 294 -14.05 -21.66 0.39
N ASN A 295 -13.07 -22.50 0.05
CA ASN A 295 -11.65 -22.15 0.29
C ASN A 295 -11.19 -20.97 -0.58
N LEU A 296 -11.66 -20.87 -1.84
CA LEU A 296 -11.36 -19.71 -2.69
C LEU A 296 -12.01 -18.45 -2.13
N GLU A 297 -13.27 -18.53 -1.68
CA GLU A 297 -13.97 -17.43 -1.00
C GLU A 297 -13.20 -16.98 0.25
N PHE A 298 -12.80 -17.91 1.12
CA PHE A 298 -12.02 -17.57 2.32
C PHE A 298 -10.66 -16.92 2.02
N SER A 299 -10.04 -17.26 0.89
CA SER A 299 -8.81 -16.58 0.46
C SER A 299 -9.06 -15.11 0.10
N LEU A 300 -10.25 -14.76 -0.41
CA LEU A 300 -10.63 -13.37 -0.70
C LEU A 300 -10.75 -12.52 0.57
N ASP A 301 -11.25 -13.09 1.68
CA ASP A 301 -11.34 -12.40 2.98
C ASP A 301 -9.97 -11.91 3.44
N LYS A 302 -8.93 -12.72 3.22
CA LYS A 302 -7.56 -12.36 3.58
C LYS A 302 -7.07 -11.15 2.81
N VAL A 303 -7.42 -11.04 1.52
CA VAL A 303 -7.07 -9.89 0.68
C VAL A 303 -7.76 -8.63 1.18
N LEU A 304 -9.05 -8.70 1.53
CA LEU A 304 -9.77 -7.56 2.10
C LEU A 304 -9.18 -7.09 3.44
N ASN A 305 -8.84 -8.05 4.31
CA ASN A 305 -8.21 -7.72 5.59
C ASN A 305 -6.87 -7.01 5.37
N PHE A 306 -6.09 -7.47 4.38
CA PHE A 306 -4.85 -6.81 4.02
C PHE A 306 -5.07 -5.42 3.41
N LEU A 307 -6.08 -5.23 2.56
CA LEU A 307 -6.45 -3.91 2.02
C LEU A 307 -6.73 -2.90 3.13
N ASN A 308 -7.46 -3.31 4.17
CA ASN A 308 -7.72 -2.43 5.32
C ASN A 308 -6.44 -2.04 6.06
N LYS A 309 -5.51 -3.00 6.23
CA LYS A 309 -4.19 -2.73 6.82
C LYS A 309 -3.38 -1.76 5.98
N TYR A 310 -3.31 -1.98 4.66
CA TYR A 310 -2.65 -1.08 3.72
C TYR A 310 -3.24 0.33 3.78
N SER A 311 -4.57 0.46 3.68
CA SER A 311 -5.25 1.76 3.77
C SER A 311 -4.96 2.47 5.09
N SER A 312 -5.01 1.73 6.21
CA SER A 312 -4.67 2.27 7.53
C SER A 312 -3.22 2.75 7.59
N PHE A 313 -2.28 2.01 7.01
CA PHE A 313 -0.87 2.41 6.95
C PHE A 313 -0.70 3.72 6.17
N VAL A 314 -1.32 3.85 5.00
CA VAL A 314 -1.27 5.06 4.17
C VAL A 314 -1.88 6.25 4.91
N ASP A 315 -3.04 6.07 5.54
CA ASP A 315 -3.70 7.12 6.33
C ASP A 315 -2.84 7.56 7.54
N GLN A 316 -2.19 6.61 8.21
CA GLN A 316 -1.25 6.91 9.29
C GLN A 316 -0.03 7.68 8.76
N GLY A 317 0.62 7.20 7.70
CA GLY A 317 1.76 7.88 7.08
C GLY A 317 1.42 9.32 6.70
N SER A 318 0.27 9.57 6.08
CA SER A 318 -0.21 10.92 5.78
C SER A 318 -0.34 11.80 7.03
N LYS A 319 -0.86 11.27 8.14
CA LYS A 319 -0.95 12.01 9.42
C LYS A 319 0.42 12.32 10.01
N TYR A 320 1.38 11.39 9.95
CA TYR A 320 2.75 11.61 10.41
C TYR A 320 3.45 12.70 9.59
N TYR A 321 3.36 12.69 8.26
CA TYR A 321 3.97 13.76 7.45
C TYR A 321 3.32 15.13 7.69
N ASN A 322 2.00 15.17 7.91
CA ASN A 322 1.33 16.40 8.35
C ASN A 322 1.83 16.89 9.71
N LYS A 323 2.10 15.96 10.65
CA LYS A 323 2.73 16.28 11.93
C LYS A 323 4.15 16.81 11.74
N PHE A 324 4.97 16.17 10.91
CA PHE A 324 6.33 16.64 10.60
C PHE A 324 6.33 18.04 10.01
N TYR A 325 5.38 18.33 9.10
CA TYR A 325 5.22 19.66 8.53
C TYR A 325 4.89 20.72 9.59
N LYS A 326 4.02 20.39 10.56
CA LYS A 326 3.72 21.29 11.69
C LYS A 326 4.95 21.52 12.57
N ILE A 327 5.67 20.45 12.92
CA ILE A 327 6.90 20.52 13.72
C ILE A 327 7.92 21.45 13.05
N ILE A 328 8.21 21.24 11.76
CA ILE A 328 9.18 22.07 11.05
C ILE A 328 8.76 23.53 11.01
N ASN A 329 7.47 23.83 10.77
CA ASN A 329 7.01 25.21 10.68
C ASN A 329 6.84 25.91 12.04
N ASN A 330 7.04 25.23 13.17
CA ASN A 330 6.94 25.83 14.49
C ASN A 330 8.18 26.65 14.89
N TYR A 331 9.25 26.65 14.10
CA TYR A 331 10.41 27.50 14.36
C TYR A 331 10.03 28.98 14.23
N LYS A 332 9.99 29.71 15.35
CA LYS A 332 9.43 31.07 15.40
C LYS A 332 10.32 32.14 14.75
N ASN A 333 11.62 31.90 14.68
CA ASN A 333 12.61 32.89 14.29
C ASN A 333 13.06 32.78 12.83
N VAL A 334 12.35 32.02 11.98
CA VAL A 334 12.68 31.83 10.54
C VAL A 334 12.95 33.17 9.84
N ASN A 335 12.09 34.17 10.01
CA ASN A 335 12.23 35.47 9.33
C ASN A 335 13.45 36.27 9.80
N LYS A 336 13.86 36.10 11.07
CA LYS A 336 15.01 36.81 11.65
C LYS A 336 16.34 36.11 11.31
N CYS A 337 16.31 34.79 11.15
CA CYS A 337 17.48 33.94 10.99
C CYS A 337 17.64 33.34 9.59
N SER A 338 16.82 33.76 8.63
CA SER A 338 16.72 33.15 7.28
C SER A 338 18.06 33.02 6.55
N SER A 339 18.95 34.02 6.67
CA SER A 339 20.28 34.01 6.04
C SER A 339 21.29 33.09 6.72
N LYS A 340 20.98 32.58 7.92
CA LYS A 340 21.85 31.73 8.74
C LYS A 340 21.31 30.30 8.93
N LEU A 341 20.09 30.04 8.47
CA LEU A 341 19.51 28.69 8.49
C LEU A 341 20.19 27.79 7.45
N PRO A 342 20.36 26.50 7.75
CA PRO A 342 20.97 25.56 6.81
C PRO A 342 20.05 25.32 5.61
N ASN A 343 20.60 25.28 4.39
CA ASN A 343 19.85 24.93 3.18
C ASN A 343 19.16 23.56 3.30
N GLN A 344 19.72 22.64 4.09
CA GLN A 344 19.18 21.32 4.36
C GLN A 344 17.84 21.39 5.10
N TYR A 345 17.58 22.42 5.91
CA TYR A 345 16.30 22.60 6.59
C TYR A 345 15.17 22.96 5.62
N GLU A 346 15.43 23.85 4.66
CA GLU A 346 14.45 24.16 3.60
C GLU A 346 14.21 22.97 2.67
N ARG A 347 15.26 22.20 2.35
CA ARG A 347 15.10 20.93 1.61
C ARG A 347 14.22 19.94 2.36
N LEU A 348 14.47 19.71 3.65
CA LEU A 348 13.65 18.83 4.49
C LEU A 348 12.17 19.26 4.51
N LYS A 349 11.92 20.57 4.60
CA LYS A 349 10.56 21.14 4.53
C LYS A 349 9.89 20.85 3.18
N SER A 350 10.62 21.00 2.08
CA SER A 350 10.14 20.67 0.73
C SER A 350 9.86 19.17 0.58
N ASP A 351 10.77 18.32 1.06
CA ASP A 351 10.65 16.85 0.98
C ASP A 351 9.43 16.35 1.77
N ILE A 352 9.15 16.91 2.95
CA ILE A 352 7.94 16.61 3.71
C ILE A 352 6.69 17.03 2.96
N LYS A 353 6.67 18.22 2.34
CA LYS A 353 5.51 18.67 1.57
C LYS A 353 5.24 17.74 0.37
N LEU A 354 6.28 17.37 -0.37
CA LEU A 354 6.19 16.42 -1.47
C LEU A 354 5.70 15.05 -0.97
N SER A 355 6.16 14.61 0.21
CA SER A 355 5.72 13.36 0.81
C SER A 355 4.23 13.40 1.17
N ILE A 356 3.72 14.51 1.72
CA ILE A 356 2.27 14.68 1.96
C ILE A 356 1.49 14.51 0.65
N GLU A 357 1.94 15.12 -0.44
CA GLU A 357 1.30 15.01 -1.74
C GLU A 357 1.31 13.56 -2.24
N LYS A 358 2.46 12.88 -2.19
CA LYS A 358 2.58 11.46 -2.58
C LYS A 358 1.67 10.53 -1.77
N PHE A 359 1.60 10.71 -0.45
CA PHE A 359 0.70 9.92 0.39
C PHE A 359 -0.78 10.15 0.07
N LYS A 360 -1.13 11.32 -0.47
CA LYS A 360 -2.51 11.66 -0.83
C LYS A 360 -2.90 11.25 -2.26
N THR A 361 -1.93 11.11 -3.16
CA THR A 361 -2.19 10.88 -4.60
C THR A 361 -1.63 9.57 -5.13
N ALA A 362 -0.41 9.20 -4.73
CA ALA A 362 0.29 8.04 -5.28
C ALA A 362 0.01 6.76 -4.47
N TYR A 363 -0.14 6.89 -3.15
CA TYR A 363 -0.34 5.75 -2.23
C TYR A 363 -1.79 5.63 -1.73
N ASP A 364 -2.55 6.73 -1.72
CA ASP A 364 -3.98 6.66 -1.40
C ASP A 364 -4.74 6.06 -2.57
N ILE A 365 -5.45 4.97 -2.32
CA ILE A 365 -6.27 4.29 -3.32
C ILE A 365 -7.72 4.61 -2.95
N GLY A 366 -8.32 5.57 -3.67
CA GLY A 366 -9.66 6.07 -3.37
C GLY A 366 -10.73 4.97 -3.39
N GLU A 367 -10.54 3.96 -4.23
CA GLU A 367 -11.41 2.80 -4.39
C GLU A 367 -11.47 1.92 -3.14
N LEU A 368 -10.45 1.95 -2.26
CA LEU A 368 -10.43 1.18 -1.01
C LEU A 368 -11.31 1.79 0.09
N LYS A 369 -11.65 3.08 -0.02
CA LYS A 369 -12.42 3.82 0.98
C LYS A 369 -13.93 3.59 0.89
N GLY A 370 -14.40 2.96 -0.19
CA GLY A 370 -15.82 2.65 -0.42
C GLY A 370 -16.21 1.21 -0.11
N THR A 371 -17.49 0.96 0.16
CA THR A 371 -18.03 -0.41 0.27
C THR A 371 -18.00 -1.13 -1.08
N GLY A 372 -18.01 -0.39 -2.20
CA GLY A 372 -18.14 -0.96 -3.55
C GLY A 372 -17.09 -2.03 -3.89
N LEU A 373 -15.83 -1.90 -3.46
CA LEU A 373 -14.83 -2.94 -3.71
C LEU A 373 -15.09 -4.20 -2.87
N ARG A 374 -15.52 -4.03 -1.62
CA ARG A 374 -15.94 -5.15 -0.77
C ARG A 374 -17.16 -5.84 -1.36
N ASP A 375 -18.15 -5.06 -1.78
CA ASP A 375 -19.39 -5.55 -2.39
C ASP A 375 -19.13 -6.25 -3.72
N LEU A 376 -18.10 -5.87 -4.48
CA LEU A 376 -17.72 -6.57 -5.72
C LEU A 376 -16.91 -7.85 -5.45
N ILE A 377 -16.04 -7.85 -4.43
CA ILE A 377 -15.24 -9.01 -4.04
C ILE A 377 -16.11 -10.08 -3.35
N TYR A 378 -17.17 -9.72 -2.62
CA TYR A 378 -18.04 -10.67 -1.90
C TYR A 378 -19.44 -10.81 -2.48
N GLY A 379 -19.97 -9.77 -3.13
CA GLY A 379 -21.40 -9.63 -3.38
C GLY A 379 -22.05 -8.86 -2.24
N VAL A 380 -23.25 -8.35 -2.47
CA VAL A 380 -24.09 -7.82 -1.39
C VAL A 380 -24.48 -9.02 -0.51
N PRO A 381 -24.31 -8.96 0.83
CA PRO A 381 -24.83 -10.00 1.72
C PRO A 381 -26.30 -10.22 1.41
N ASP A 382 -26.69 -11.46 1.13
CA ASP A 382 -27.97 -11.83 0.53
C ASP A 382 -29.14 -10.95 1.00
N ALA A 383 -29.68 -10.13 0.10
CA ALA A 383 -30.99 -9.51 0.23
C ALA A 383 -32.11 -10.50 -0.13
N TYR A 384 -31.92 -11.77 0.19
CA TYR A 384 -32.89 -12.84 -0.01
C TYR A 384 -33.07 -13.61 1.31
N ASN A 385 -33.98 -13.08 2.14
CA ASN A 385 -34.83 -13.87 3.02
C ASN A 385 -36.20 -13.99 2.37
#